data_AF-A0A1A8W1V6-F1
#
_entry.id   AF-A0A1A8W1V6-F1
#
_cell.length_a   1.000
_cell.length_b   1.000
_cell.length_c   1.000
_cell.angle_alpha   90.00
_cell.angle_beta   90.00
_cell.angle_gamma   90.00
#
_symmetry.space_group_name_H-M   'P 1'
#
loop_
_entity.id
_entity.type
_entity.pdbx_description
1 polymer ?
#
loop_
_entity_poly.entity_id
_entity_poly.type
_entity_poly.pdbx_seq_one_letter_code
_entity_poly.pdbx_strand_id
1 'polypeptide(L)'
;MLLPYVLPAKHEFFFTYNCRKDGNFKNYNHCIYGLDADLIMLSLVTHLNNIFILRDKFKMTNDSSGNLLESIEKGQMDFSISSIKVDKKEEIRTTGLETERGDALLDDCSQEEASAKVRGQEDASTKKCAKETASMKEHAQGAASPNEHNSTFCKIYKYTTEYYTNHECLNSYDFEILDIYKLRTSIRTQIATYINKLKKEKNIVFSINRVVDDIVFLSFLVGNDFLPHIPNIDINEGSMNEILNSYIYYIYKYSNYITYKDKVHIERLKIILKILSAQEFEYFKKRGINENIAEFTDEHKYKNYYYFHKFGLDDSKHIQDIVKKYIEGLFWNLHYYHFGCASWYWEYPYHYAPLCSDLLSFEKSDFFFEKVKNVHIEQPQASGKPYSAYTHLISVLPQKDKNLLPDVYKNIYVEDEVKSFFPDSVKIDPNGKK
;
A
#
# COMPACT_ATOMS: atom_id res chain seq x y z
N MET A 1 -7.07 -7.35 15.78
CA MET A 1 -6.30 -7.59 14.54
C MET A 1 -7.31 -7.88 13.43
N LEU A 2 -7.64 -6.87 12.63
CA LEU A 2 -8.52 -7.03 11.47
C LEU A 2 -7.63 -7.48 10.31
N LEU A 3 -7.49 -8.80 10.09
CA LEU A 3 -6.94 -9.29 8.83
C LEU A 3 -7.97 -8.94 7.75
N PRO A 4 -7.69 -8.04 6.79
CA PRO A 4 -8.65 -7.77 5.74
C PRO A 4 -8.73 -9.05 4.91
N TYR A 5 -9.87 -9.74 5.00
CA TYR A 5 -10.29 -10.51 3.85
C TYR A 5 -10.43 -9.51 2.70
N VAL A 6 -9.44 -9.56 1.82
CA VAL A 6 -9.69 -9.56 0.38
C VAL A 6 -10.05 -8.18 -0.20
N LEU A 7 -9.06 -7.35 -0.54
CA LEU A 7 -9.21 -6.31 -1.56
C LEU A 7 -7.87 -5.94 -2.26
N PRO A 8 -6.77 -5.60 -1.55
CA PRO A 8 -5.53 -5.15 -2.22
C PRO A 8 -4.85 -6.22 -3.08
N ALA A 9 -4.68 -7.45 -2.55
CA ALA A 9 -4.13 -8.58 -3.32
C ALA A 9 -5.02 -8.97 -4.50
N LYS A 10 -6.33 -8.67 -4.47
CA LYS A 10 -7.20 -8.87 -5.64
C LYS A 10 -6.95 -7.82 -6.70
N HIS A 11 -6.72 -6.56 -6.33
CA HIS A 11 -6.57 -5.46 -7.28
C HIS A 11 -5.28 -5.58 -8.09
N GLU A 12 -4.15 -5.78 -7.44
CA GLU A 12 -2.88 -5.88 -8.15
C GLU A 12 -2.74 -7.20 -8.92
N PHE A 13 -3.21 -8.32 -8.35
CA PHE A 13 -3.35 -9.57 -9.09
C PHE A 13 -4.27 -9.41 -10.30
N PHE A 14 -5.37 -8.66 -10.16
CA PHE A 14 -6.27 -8.35 -11.27
C PHE A 14 -5.56 -7.57 -12.37
N PHE A 15 -4.84 -6.48 -12.05
CA PHE A 15 -4.13 -5.69 -13.06
C PHE A 15 -3.02 -6.51 -13.73
N THR A 16 -2.20 -7.22 -12.96
CA THR A 16 -1.09 -8.02 -13.49
C THR A 16 -1.59 -9.21 -14.32
N TYR A 17 -2.65 -9.89 -13.87
CA TYR A 17 -3.28 -10.99 -14.61
C TYR A 17 -3.88 -10.49 -15.94
N ASN A 18 -4.64 -9.40 -15.92
CA ASN A 18 -5.27 -8.87 -17.12
C ASN A 18 -4.26 -8.26 -18.09
N CYS A 19 -3.19 -7.61 -17.61
CA CYS A 19 -2.08 -7.16 -18.45
C CYS A 19 -1.38 -8.32 -19.19
N ARG A 20 -1.34 -9.52 -18.61
CA ARG A 20 -0.77 -10.71 -19.24
C ARG A 20 -1.73 -11.35 -20.24
N LYS A 21 -3.04 -11.33 -19.92
CA LYS A 21 -4.09 -11.93 -20.75
C LYS A 21 -4.42 -11.09 -21.97
N ASP A 22 -4.37 -9.77 -21.84
CA ASP A 22 -4.69 -8.80 -22.90
C ASP A 22 -3.57 -7.74 -22.99
N GLY A 23 -2.83 -7.76 -24.10
CA GLY A 23 -1.75 -6.81 -24.36
C GLY A 23 -2.23 -5.35 -24.47
N ASN A 24 -3.50 -5.12 -24.81
CA ASN A 24 -4.09 -3.78 -24.89
C ASN A 24 -4.57 -3.25 -23.55
N PHE A 25 -4.65 -4.09 -22.52
CA PHE A 25 -5.18 -3.69 -21.21
C PHE A 25 -4.43 -2.52 -20.59
N LYS A 26 -3.13 -2.39 -20.86
CA LYS A 26 -2.30 -1.24 -20.42
C LYS A 26 -2.78 0.11 -20.97
N ASN A 27 -3.49 0.11 -22.10
CA ASN A 27 -3.95 1.30 -22.79
C ASN A 27 -5.40 1.66 -22.41
N TYR A 28 -6.12 0.78 -21.71
CA TYR A 28 -7.48 1.06 -21.25
C TYR A 28 -7.51 2.14 -20.17
N ASN A 29 -8.67 2.80 -20.03
CA ASN A 29 -8.94 3.69 -18.91
C ASN A 29 -9.45 2.85 -17.74
N HIS A 30 -8.69 2.86 -16.64
CA HIS A 30 -8.99 2.14 -15.40
C HIS A 30 -9.56 3.12 -14.39
N CYS A 31 -10.73 2.84 -13.84
CA CYS A 31 -11.33 3.61 -12.77
C CYS A 31 -11.60 2.70 -11.57
N ILE A 32 -11.03 3.04 -10.42
CA ILE A 32 -11.23 2.33 -9.16
C ILE A 32 -12.07 3.22 -8.25
N TYR A 33 -13.16 2.70 -7.71
CA TYR A 33 -13.93 3.41 -6.69
C TYR A 33 -13.51 2.94 -5.29
N GLY A 34 -13.19 3.87 -4.39
CA GLY A 34 -12.93 3.56 -2.99
C GLY A 34 -12.33 4.73 -2.20
N LEU A 35 -12.43 4.65 -0.88
CA LEU A 35 -11.99 5.70 0.05
C LEU A 35 -10.59 5.45 0.65
N ASP A 36 -10.09 4.22 0.55
CA ASP A 36 -8.87 3.78 1.23
C ASP A 36 -7.62 4.42 0.63
N ALA A 37 -6.72 4.90 1.51
CA ALA A 37 -5.45 5.49 1.09
C ALA A 37 -4.55 4.48 0.37
N ASP A 38 -4.66 3.19 0.73
CA ASP A 38 -3.91 2.11 0.10
C ASP A 38 -4.20 1.97 -1.40
N LEU A 39 -5.39 2.36 -1.86
CA LEU A 39 -5.71 2.36 -3.29
C LEU A 39 -4.81 3.30 -4.09
N ILE A 40 -4.38 4.42 -3.49
CA ILE A 40 -3.43 5.35 -4.12
C ILE A 40 -2.09 4.66 -4.32
N MET A 41 -1.57 4.02 -3.27
CA MET A 41 -0.28 3.33 -3.29
C MET A 41 -0.29 2.12 -4.24
N LEU A 42 -1.36 1.32 -4.23
CA LEU A 42 -1.52 0.20 -5.17
C LEU A 42 -1.58 0.69 -6.62
N SER A 43 -2.36 1.74 -6.88
CA SER A 43 -2.50 2.29 -8.23
C SER A 43 -1.17 2.81 -8.77
N LEU A 44 -0.35 3.42 -7.91
CA LEU A 44 1.00 3.87 -8.22
C LEU A 44 1.92 2.71 -8.65
N VAL A 45 1.88 1.58 -7.93
CA VAL A 45 2.69 0.38 -8.20
C VAL A 45 2.29 -0.34 -9.50
N THR A 46 1.05 -0.18 -9.98
CA THR A 46 0.63 -0.77 -11.27
C THR A 46 1.38 -0.19 -12.48
N HIS A 47 1.96 1.01 -12.34
CA HIS A 47 2.60 1.78 -13.40
C HIS A 47 1.71 2.12 -14.62
N LEU A 48 0.39 1.93 -14.52
CA LEU A 48 -0.56 2.23 -15.59
C LEU A 48 -0.75 3.74 -15.77
N ASN A 49 -0.73 4.21 -17.03
CA ASN A 49 -0.87 5.64 -17.34
C ASN A 49 -2.30 6.15 -17.24
N ASN A 50 -3.28 5.31 -17.55
CA ASN A 50 -4.68 5.70 -17.57
C ASN A 50 -5.41 5.08 -16.38
N ILE A 51 -5.04 5.47 -15.16
CA ILE A 51 -5.66 4.96 -13.92
C ILE A 51 -6.13 6.11 -13.03
N PHE A 52 -7.38 6.01 -12.62
CA PHE A 52 -8.10 7.03 -11.86
C PHE A 52 -8.73 6.40 -10.62
N ILE A 53 -8.73 7.14 -9.51
CA ILE A 53 -9.48 6.77 -8.31
C ILE A 53 -10.65 7.72 -8.16
N LEU A 54 -11.86 7.18 -8.26
CA LEU A 54 -13.10 7.89 -7.96
C LEU A 54 -13.42 7.70 -6.47
N ARG A 55 -13.76 8.78 -5.78
CA ARG A 55 -14.08 8.70 -4.36
C ARG A 55 -15.08 9.76 -3.97
N ASP A 56 -15.78 9.51 -2.86
CA ASP A 56 -16.71 10.49 -2.32
C ASP A 56 -15.93 11.70 -1.82
N LYS A 57 -16.41 12.89 -2.16
CA LYS A 57 -15.84 14.15 -1.71
C LYS A 57 -16.09 14.29 -0.21
N PHE A 58 -15.01 14.35 0.54
CA PHE A 58 -15.10 14.50 1.98
C PHE A 58 -15.62 15.91 2.31
N LYS A 59 -16.87 16.01 2.78
CA LYS A 59 -17.43 17.26 3.31
C LYS A 59 -16.89 17.44 4.72
N MET A 60 -15.76 18.12 4.89
CA MET A 60 -15.36 18.59 6.21
C MET A 60 -16.44 19.54 6.71
N THR A 61 -17.18 19.15 7.75
CA THR A 61 -18.06 20.08 8.47
C THR A 61 -17.15 21.13 9.11
N ASN A 62 -17.06 22.28 8.44
CA ASN A 62 -16.29 23.43 8.88
C ASN A 62 -16.90 24.01 10.16
N ASP A 63 -16.36 23.62 11.31
CA ASP A 63 -16.49 24.45 12.50
C ASP A 63 -15.21 25.25 12.81
N SER A 64 -14.12 25.13 12.01
CA SER A 64 -12.91 25.98 12.24
C SER A 64 -11.94 26.14 11.05
N SER A 65 -12.16 25.48 9.91
CA SER A 65 -11.11 25.27 8.90
C SER A 65 -10.77 26.49 8.02
N GLY A 66 -11.59 27.55 8.05
CA GLY A 66 -11.37 28.76 7.23
C GLY A 66 -10.05 29.47 7.54
N ASN A 67 -9.60 29.43 8.79
CA ASN A 67 -8.38 30.12 9.22
C ASN A 67 -7.09 29.34 8.94
N LEU A 68 -7.18 28.01 8.73
CA LEU A 68 -5.99 27.15 8.59
C LEU A 68 -5.39 27.22 7.17
N LEU A 69 -6.23 27.25 6.14
CA LEU A 69 -5.79 27.39 4.74
C LEU A 69 -5.07 28.72 4.49
N GLU A 70 -5.57 29.83 5.05
CA GLU A 70 -4.93 31.15 4.99
C GLU A 70 -3.58 31.21 5.75
N SER A 71 -3.41 30.34 6.76
CA SER A 71 -2.18 30.23 7.54
C SER A 71 -1.12 29.38 6.82
N ILE A 72 -1.53 28.37 6.05
CA ILE A 72 -0.65 27.50 5.27
C ILE A 72 -0.10 28.24 4.04
N GLU A 73 -0.91 29.08 3.38
CA GLU A 73 -0.45 29.94 2.27
C GLU A 73 0.58 30.98 2.73
N LYS A 74 0.47 31.48 3.98
CA LYS A 74 1.47 32.39 4.57
C LYS A 74 2.75 31.66 5.04
N GLY A 75 2.67 30.38 5.39
CA GLY A 75 3.81 29.57 5.85
C GLY A 75 4.76 29.08 4.76
N GLN A 76 4.38 29.14 3.47
CA GLN A 76 5.24 28.72 2.35
C GLN A 76 6.39 29.69 2.02
N MET A 77 6.50 30.83 2.70
CA MET A 77 7.57 31.80 2.50
C MET A 77 8.84 31.56 3.34
N ASP A 78 8.81 30.66 4.34
CA ASP A 78 9.90 30.53 5.34
C ASP A 78 10.69 29.20 5.34
N PHE A 79 10.79 28.51 4.21
CA PHE A 79 11.79 27.43 4.05
C PHE A 79 13.10 27.97 3.45
N SER A 80 13.75 28.86 4.21
CA SER A 80 15.16 29.19 4.02
C SER A 80 16.01 28.16 4.76
N ILE A 81 16.70 27.33 3.97
CA ILE A 81 17.70 26.37 4.44
C ILE A 81 18.75 27.10 5.29
N SER A 82 18.71 26.89 6.59
CA SER A 82 19.85 27.15 7.46
C SER A 82 19.99 26.01 8.47
N SER A 83 21.25 25.61 8.68
CA SER A 83 21.73 24.60 9.64
C SER A 83 21.45 23.11 9.37
N ILE A 84 22.10 22.58 8.33
CA ILE A 84 22.69 21.24 8.42
C ILE A 84 24.21 21.41 8.22
N LYS A 85 24.95 21.42 9.33
CA LYS A 85 26.41 21.26 9.32
C LYS A 85 26.69 19.76 9.23
N VAL A 86 27.16 19.31 8.07
CA VAL A 86 27.77 17.98 7.94
C VAL A 86 29.25 18.14 8.22
N ASP A 87 29.70 17.63 9.36
CA ASP A 87 31.12 17.53 9.68
C ASP A 87 31.82 16.61 8.67
N LYS A 88 32.82 17.18 7.98
CA LYS A 88 33.78 16.44 7.18
C LYS A 88 34.92 16.02 8.09
N LYS A 89 35.06 14.72 8.34
CA LYS A 89 36.34 14.02 8.52
C LYS A 89 36.10 12.52 8.64
N GLU A 90 36.47 11.78 7.59
CA GLU A 90 37.26 10.55 7.69
C GLU A 90 37.63 10.11 6.27
N GLU A 91 38.86 10.44 5.88
CA GLU A 91 39.56 9.85 4.74
C GLU A 91 40.02 8.45 5.14
N ILE A 92 39.47 7.42 4.52
CA ILE A 92 40.08 6.09 4.54
C ILE A 92 40.89 5.91 3.27
N ARG A 93 42.19 5.67 3.49
CA ARG A 93 43.25 5.50 2.50
C ARG A 93 42.95 4.34 1.56
N THR A 94 43.00 4.63 0.26
CA THR A 94 43.11 3.65 -0.81
C THR A 94 44.54 3.12 -0.92
N THR A 95 44.71 1.81 -0.78
CA THR A 95 45.83 1.06 -1.38
C THR A 95 45.21 0.10 -2.39
N GLY A 96 45.64 0.22 -3.66
CA GLY A 96 45.05 -0.49 -4.78
C GLY A 96 45.46 -1.95 -4.90
N LEU A 97 44.78 -2.65 -5.82
CA LEU A 97 45.34 -3.62 -6.76
C LEU A 97 44.24 -4.03 -7.76
N GLU A 98 44.64 -3.95 -9.03
CA GLU A 98 44.31 -4.80 -10.18
C GLU A 98 42.90 -4.81 -10.83
N THR A 99 42.91 -4.21 -12.02
CA THR A 99 42.19 -4.52 -13.27
C THR A 99 41.76 -5.98 -13.46
N GLU A 100 40.47 -6.18 -13.77
CA GLU A 100 40.02 -7.16 -14.76
C GLU A 100 38.86 -6.61 -15.62
N ARG A 101 38.92 -6.94 -16.91
CA ARG A 101 37.98 -6.58 -17.99
C ARG A 101 36.87 -7.62 -18.13
N GLY A 102 35.76 -7.21 -18.74
CA GLY A 102 34.69 -8.07 -19.31
C GLY A 102 33.37 -7.91 -18.57
N ASP A 103 32.19 -7.79 -19.17
CA ASP A 103 31.77 -7.81 -20.57
C ASP A 103 30.48 -6.99 -20.67
N ALA A 104 30.37 -6.21 -21.75
CA ALA A 104 29.13 -5.60 -22.19
C ALA A 104 28.41 -6.62 -23.09
N LEU A 105 27.31 -7.19 -22.61
CA LEU A 105 26.39 -7.94 -23.45
C LEU A 105 25.40 -6.96 -24.11
N LEU A 106 25.74 -6.63 -25.35
CA LEU A 106 24.79 -6.30 -26.41
C LEU A 106 23.88 -7.52 -26.61
N ASP A 107 22.57 -7.30 -26.72
CA ASP A 107 21.70 -8.27 -27.38
C ASP A 107 20.90 -7.55 -28.45
N ASP A 108 21.09 -8.04 -29.66
CA ASP A 108 20.64 -7.56 -30.94
C ASP A 108 19.73 -8.65 -31.51
N CYS A 109 18.51 -8.28 -31.92
CA CYS A 109 17.75 -9.12 -32.85
C CYS A 109 16.71 -8.27 -33.61
N SER A 110 17.23 -7.63 -34.66
CA SER A 110 16.75 -7.69 -36.04
C SER A 110 15.26 -7.53 -36.34
N GLN A 111 15.01 -6.44 -37.07
CA GLN A 111 13.92 -6.26 -38.02
C GLN A 111 14.00 -7.29 -39.17
N GLU A 112 12.86 -7.79 -39.62
CA GLU A 112 12.67 -8.24 -41.00
C GLU A 112 11.43 -7.53 -41.56
N GLU A 113 11.66 -6.59 -42.47
CA GLU A 113 10.68 -6.11 -43.44
C GLU A 113 10.72 -7.04 -44.67
N ALA A 114 9.54 -7.49 -45.12
CA ALA A 114 9.36 -7.95 -46.49
C ALA A 114 8.04 -7.45 -47.05
N SER A 115 8.17 -6.55 -48.02
CA SER A 115 7.12 -5.99 -48.87
C SER A 115 6.61 -7.00 -49.90
N ALA A 116 5.29 -7.03 -50.15
CA ALA A 116 4.75 -7.43 -51.45
C ALA A 116 3.43 -6.66 -51.75
N LYS A 117 3.48 -5.79 -52.76
CA LYS A 117 2.34 -5.22 -53.49
C LYS A 117 1.98 -6.15 -54.65
N VAL A 118 0.71 -6.51 -54.86
CA VAL A 118 0.08 -6.59 -56.20
C VAL A 118 -1.43 -6.24 -56.11
N ARG A 119 -1.86 -5.47 -57.11
CA ARG A 119 -3.19 -4.97 -57.50
C ARG A 119 -4.36 -5.98 -57.51
N GLY A 120 -5.50 -5.53 -56.96
CA GLY A 120 -6.78 -5.21 -57.65
C GLY A 120 -7.52 -6.24 -58.51
N GLN A 121 -8.78 -6.55 -58.15
CA GLN A 121 -9.97 -6.35 -59.00
C GLN A 121 -11.29 -6.56 -58.23
N GLU A 122 -12.34 -5.94 -58.76
CA GLU A 122 -13.71 -5.73 -58.26
C GLU A 122 -14.56 -7.01 -58.18
N ASP A 123 -15.56 -7.05 -57.29
CA ASP A 123 -16.96 -7.09 -57.73
C ASP A 123 -17.99 -7.03 -56.58
N ALA A 124 -19.14 -6.45 -56.92
CA ALA A 124 -20.25 -6.07 -56.06
C ALA A 124 -21.17 -7.24 -55.66
N SER A 125 -21.89 -7.11 -54.53
CA SER A 125 -23.36 -7.19 -54.54
C SER A 125 -24.00 -6.92 -53.18
N THR A 126 -25.05 -6.13 -53.28
CA THR A 126 -26.00 -5.57 -52.31
C THR A 126 -27.03 -6.59 -51.82
N LYS A 127 -27.54 -6.41 -50.58
CA LYS A 127 -28.97 -6.44 -50.13
C LYS A 127 -29.04 -6.66 -48.61
N LYS A 128 -29.53 -5.70 -47.79
CA LYS A 128 -30.96 -5.47 -47.39
C LYS A 128 -31.70 -6.79 -47.11
N CYS A 129 -32.41 -7.00 -46.00
CA CYS A 129 -33.41 -6.11 -45.43
C CYS A 129 -33.80 -6.57 -44.01
N ALA A 130 -34.42 -5.63 -43.28
CA ALA A 130 -34.98 -5.80 -41.95
C ALA A 130 -36.45 -6.24 -41.97
N LYS A 131 -36.90 -6.75 -40.82
CA LYS A 131 -38.29 -6.79 -40.27
C LYS A 131 -39.37 -7.52 -41.07
N GLU A 132 -40.02 -8.46 -40.39
CA GLU A 132 -41.49 -8.48 -40.33
C GLU A 132 -41.99 -9.22 -39.08
N THR A 133 -43.17 -8.79 -38.66
CA THR A 133 -43.80 -8.93 -37.35
C THR A 133 -45.03 -9.82 -37.42
N ALA A 134 -45.30 -10.51 -36.30
CA ALA A 134 -46.61 -10.75 -35.69
C ALA A 134 -47.50 -11.93 -36.12
N SER A 135 -48.09 -12.51 -35.05
CA SER A 135 -49.43 -13.10 -34.92
C SER A 135 -49.60 -14.59 -35.20
N MET A 136 -49.85 -15.36 -34.13
CA MET A 136 -51.08 -16.17 -33.98
C MET A 136 -51.27 -16.62 -32.52
N LYS A 137 -52.53 -16.58 -32.06
CA LYS A 137 -53.01 -16.84 -30.69
C LYS A 137 -53.56 -18.28 -30.51
N GLU A 138 -53.35 -18.78 -29.28
CA GLU A 138 -54.26 -19.53 -28.36
C GLU A 138 -54.78 -20.97 -28.61
N HIS A 139 -54.92 -21.66 -27.45
CA HIS A 139 -55.60 -22.93 -27.08
C HIS A 139 -54.77 -24.23 -27.21
N ALA A 140 -54.72 -25.18 -26.26
CA ALA A 140 -55.33 -25.33 -24.92
C ALA A 140 -54.65 -26.50 -24.14
N GLN A 141 -54.71 -26.43 -22.80
CA GLN A 141 -54.82 -27.52 -21.79
C GLN A 141 -53.64 -28.51 -21.52
N GLY A 142 -53.04 -28.35 -20.32
CA GLY A 142 -53.16 -29.31 -19.20
C GLY A 142 -52.19 -30.50 -19.10
N ALA A 143 -51.20 -30.45 -18.19
CA ALA A 143 -50.75 -31.56 -17.32
C ALA A 143 -49.70 -31.09 -16.28
N ALA A 144 -49.61 -31.81 -15.17
CA ALA A 144 -49.10 -31.40 -13.86
C ALA A 144 -47.57 -31.54 -13.61
N SER A 145 -47.15 -31.04 -12.42
CA SER A 145 -45.83 -30.70 -11.81
C SER A 145 -44.83 -31.88 -11.57
N PRO A 146 -43.69 -31.79 -10.82
CA PRO A 146 -43.11 -30.71 -9.96
C PRO A 146 -41.55 -30.55 -9.93
N ASN A 147 -41.11 -29.61 -9.06
CA ASN A 147 -39.79 -29.46 -8.41
C ASN A 147 -38.75 -28.51 -9.03
N GLU A 148 -38.95 -27.21 -8.80
CA GLU A 148 -37.82 -26.28 -8.66
C GLU A 148 -37.53 -26.04 -7.18
N HIS A 149 -36.38 -26.54 -6.72
CA HIS A 149 -35.77 -26.11 -5.48
C HIS A 149 -35.40 -24.63 -5.61
N ASN A 150 -36.21 -23.76 -4.98
CA ASN A 150 -35.93 -22.34 -4.85
C ASN A 150 -34.59 -22.15 -4.13
N SER A 151 -33.56 -21.78 -4.89
CA SER A 151 -32.28 -21.32 -4.35
C SER A 151 -32.51 -19.92 -3.76
N THR A 152 -32.67 -19.86 -2.44
CA THR A 152 -32.98 -18.64 -1.67
C THR A 152 -31.82 -17.66 -1.55
N PHE A 153 -30.69 -17.92 -2.23
CA PHE A 153 -29.43 -17.16 -2.06
C PHE A 153 -29.09 -16.18 -3.18
N CYS A 154 -29.97 -15.96 -4.16
CA CYS A 154 -29.80 -14.89 -5.15
C CYS A 154 -30.91 -13.85 -5.03
N LYS A 155 -30.87 -13.03 -3.98
CA LYS A 155 -31.57 -11.73 -3.99
C LYS A 155 -30.78 -10.77 -4.88
N ILE A 156 -30.92 -10.92 -6.20
CA ILE A 156 -30.54 -9.84 -7.11
C ILE A 156 -31.58 -8.73 -6.88
N TYR A 157 -31.18 -7.68 -6.16
CA TYR A 157 -32.00 -6.48 -6.02
C TYR A 157 -32.14 -5.84 -7.39
N LYS A 158 -33.29 -6.06 -8.04
CA LYS A 158 -33.67 -5.31 -9.24
C LYS A 158 -34.24 -3.99 -8.77
N TYR A 159 -33.39 -2.97 -8.70
CA TYR A 159 -33.82 -1.61 -8.46
C TYR A 159 -34.73 -1.17 -9.61
N THR A 160 -35.97 -0.78 -9.31
CA THR A 160 -36.94 -0.33 -10.30
C THR A 160 -36.66 1.12 -10.69
N THR A 161 -37.16 1.57 -11.84
CA THR A 161 -37.15 3.00 -12.19
C THR A 161 -37.80 3.85 -11.08
N GLU A 162 -38.84 3.31 -10.44
CA GLU A 162 -39.54 3.92 -9.30
C GLU A 162 -38.63 4.06 -8.06
N TYR A 163 -37.74 3.08 -7.82
CA TYR A 163 -36.73 3.18 -6.76
C TYR A 163 -35.81 4.38 -7.00
N TYR A 164 -35.27 4.54 -8.21
CA TYR A 164 -34.39 5.67 -8.52
C TYR A 164 -35.11 7.02 -8.53
N THR A 165 -36.39 7.09 -8.91
CA THR A 165 -37.16 8.35 -8.88
C THR A 165 -37.50 8.82 -7.46
N ASN A 166 -37.53 7.90 -6.49
CA ASN A 166 -37.86 8.19 -5.09
C ASN A 166 -36.63 8.52 -4.22
N HIS A 167 -35.42 8.47 -4.79
CA HIS A 167 -34.18 8.82 -4.09
C HIS A 167 -33.55 10.05 -4.74
N GLU A 168 -32.86 10.84 -3.92
CA GLU A 168 -32.13 12.01 -4.40
C GLU A 168 -31.09 11.59 -5.44
N CYS A 169 -31.05 12.28 -6.58
CA CYS A 169 -30.06 11.99 -7.63
C CYS A 169 -28.66 12.21 -7.08
N LEU A 170 -27.75 11.25 -7.34
CA LEU A 170 -26.32 11.44 -7.06
C LEU A 170 -25.82 12.68 -7.78
N ASN A 171 -25.21 13.60 -7.04
CA ASN A 171 -24.64 14.80 -7.61
C ASN A 171 -23.19 14.54 -8.00
N SER A 172 -22.78 14.90 -9.21
CA SER A 172 -21.37 14.80 -9.63
C SER A 172 -20.42 15.61 -8.73
N TYR A 173 -20.92 16.63 -8.03
CA TYR A 173 -20.14 17.41 -7.05
C TYR A 173 -19.88 16.68 -5.71
N ASP A 174 -20.54 15.54 -5.48
CA ASP A 174 -20.29 14.68 -4.32
C ASP A 174 -19.09 13.75 -4.52
N PHE A 175 -18.44 13.79 -5.68
CA PHE A 175 -17.30 12.94 -5.98
C PHE A 175 -16.07 13.76 -6.38
N GLU A 176 -14.89 13.20 -6.10
CA GLU A 176 -13.61 13.68 -6.60
C GLU A 176 -12.88 12.55 -7.35
N ILE A 177 -12.04 12.94 -8.31
CA ILE A 177 -11.25 12.02 -9.11
C ILE A 177 -9.78 12.33 -8.89
N LEU A 178 -9.03 11.34 -8.42
CA LEU A 178 -7.59 11.38 -8.34
C LEU A 178 -6.97 10.73 -9.57
N ASP A 179 -6.26 11.54 -10.35
CA ASP A 179 -5.49 11.10 -11.51
C ASP A 179 -4.08 10.67 -11.08
N ILE A 180 -3.83 9.37 -11.13
CA ILE A 180 -2.58 8.77 -10.65
C ILE A 180 -1.41 9.09 -11.57
N TYR A 181 -1.64 9.31 -12.86
CA TYR A 181 -0.59 9.73 -13.78
C TYR A 181 -0.13 11.16 -13.49
N LYS A 182 -1.07 12.06 -13.20
CA LYS A 182 -0.73 13.42 -12.73
C LYS A 182 0.02 13.38 -11.40
N LEU A 183 -0.36 12.50 -10.47
CA LEU A 183 0.38 12.31 -9.22
C LEU A 183 1.83 11.86 -9.47
N ARG A 184 2.05 10.84 -10.32
CA ARG A 184 3.42 10.40 -10.70
C ARG A 184 4.21 11.52 -11.38
N THR A 185 3.57 12.30 -12.23
CA THR A 185 4.18 13.44 -12.91
C THR A 185 4.54 14.56 -11.94
N SER A 186 3.71 14.80 -10.91
CA SER A 186 3.99 15.74 -9.83
C SER A 186 5.23 15.32 -9.03
N ILE A 187 5.30 14.05 -8.60
CA ILE A 187 6.48 13.47 -7.93
C ILE A 187 7.74 13.65 -8.78
N ARG A 188 7.68 13.31 -10.08
CA ARG A 188 8.79 13.52 -11.03
C ARG A 188 9.23 14.97 -11.07
N THR A 189 8.28 15.90 -11.16
CA THR A 189 8.53 17.33 -11.26
C THR A 189 9.17 17.88 -10.00
N GLN A 190 8.69 17.45 -8.82
CA GLN A 190 9.25 17.85 -7.53
C GLN A 190 10.70 17.40 -7.37
N ILE A 191 11.00 16.13 -7.69
CA ILE A 191 12.37 15.59 -7.68
C ILE A 191 13.27 16.36 -8.66
N ALA A 192 12.81 16.52 -9.90
CA ALA A 192 13.58 17.24 -10.93
C ALA A 192 13.85 18.70 -10.53
N THR A 193 12.86 19.39 -9.96
CA THR A 193 12.98 20.77 -9.49
C THR A 193 14.01 20.88 -8.37
N TYR A 194 13.98 19.97 -7.39
CA TYR A 194 14.95 19.96 -6.30
C TYR A 194 16.37 19.66 -6.81
N ILE A 195 16.54 18.66 -7.67
CA ILE A 195 17.84 18.34 -8.29
C ILE A 195 18.37 19.55 -9.07
N ASN A 196 17.51 20.22 -9.84
CA ASN A 196 17.86 21.43 -10.58
C ASN A 196 18.26 22.59 -9.66
N LYS A 197 17.63 22.74 -8.48
CA LYS A 197 18.03 23.74 -7.48
C LYS A 197 19.41 23.46 -6.89
N LEU A 198 19.78 22.19 -6.73
CA LEU A 198 21.06 21.79 -6.15
C LEU A 198 22.28 22.01 -7.06
N LYS A 199 22.09 22.41 -8.34
CA LYS A 199 23.10 22.70 -9.38
C LYS A 199 24.56 22.40 -8.99
N LYS A 200 25.03 21.19 -9.30
CA LYS A 200 26.47 20.86 -9.42
C LYS A 200 26.67 19.74 -10.44
N GLU A 201 26.83 20.11 -11.72
CA GLU A 201 27.51 19.33 -12.79
C GLU A 201 26.99 17.93 -13.17
N LYS A 202 26.10 17.30 -12.41
CA LYS A 202 25.59 15.95 -12.66
C LYS A 202 24.19 15.96 -13.29
N ASN A 203 24.12 15.47 -14.53
CA ASN A 203 22.86 15.04 -15.13
C ASN A 203 22.44 13.70 -14.52
N ILE A 204 21.47 13.73 -13.60
CA ILE A 204 20.91 12.53 -13.00
C ILE A 204 19.72 12.07 -13.83
N VAL A 205 19.83 10.86 -14.39
CA VAL A 205 18.74 10.19 -15.08
C VAL A 205 18.14 9.15 -14.13
N PHE A 206 16.83 9.23 -13.90
CA PHE A 206 16.09 8.27 -13.09
C PHE A 206 14.78 7.85 -13.77
N SER A 207 14.34 6.63 -13.46
CA SER A 207 13.07 6.06 -13.87
C SER A 207 12.01 6.42 -12.83
N ILE A 208 10.96 7.13 -13.25
CA ILE A 208 9.87 7.52 -12.34
C ILE A 208 9.16 6.30 -11.75
N ASN A 209 9.01 5.22 -12.52
CA ASN A 209 8.38 4.00 -12.02
C ASN A 209 9.18 3.41 -10.84
N ARG A 210 10.51 3.37 -10.96
CA ARG A 210 11.39 2.86 -9.89
C ARG A 210 11.45 3.78 -8.67
N VAL A 211 11.37 5.08 -8.88
CA VAL A 211 11.22 6.08 -7.81
C VAL A 211 9.91 5.89 -7.06
N VAL A 212 8.82 5.67 -7.78
CA VAL A 212 7.50 5.45 -7.19
C VAL A 212 7.47 4.16 -6.38
N ASP A 213 8.08 3.07 -6.87
CA ASP A 213 8.23 1.82 -6.12
C ASP A 213 8.92 2.07 -4.76
N ASP A 214 10.02 2.83 -4.75
CA ASP A 214 10.74 3.17 -3.52
C ASP A 214 9.92 4.06 -2.58
N ILE A 215 9.21 5.07 -3.09
CA ILE A 215 8.37 5.97 -2.28
C ILE A 215 7.21 5.20 -1.65
N VAL A 216 6.56 4.31 -2.41
CA VAL A 216 5.49 3.45 -1.89
C VAL A 216 6.04 2.55 -0.78
N PHE A 217 7.19 1.91 -0.99
CA PHE A 217 7.82 1.10 0.05
C PHE A 217 8.15 1.91 1.32
N LEU A 218 8.73 3.10 1.17
CA LEU A 218 9.07 3.96 2.31
C LEU A 218 7.83 4.49 3.03
N SER A 219 6.69 4.65 2.34
CA SER A 219 5.43 5.07 2.95
C SER A 219 4.90 4.05 3.96
N PHE A 220 5.30 2.77 3.90
CA PHE A 220 4.93 1.76 4.89
C PHE A 220 5.42 2.12 6.31
N LEU A 221 6.46 2.95 6.43
CA LEU A 221 6.99 3.41 7.72
C LEU A 221 6.04 4.38 8.45
N VAL A 222 5.15 5.05 7.71
CA VAL A 222 4.12 5.96 8.25
C VAL A 222 2.96 5.18 8.88
N GLY A 223 2.94 3.86 8.75
CA GLY A 223 1.88 2.98 9.20
C GLY A 223 0.92 2.58 8.08
N ASN A 224 0.39 1.38 8.20
CA ASN A 224 -0.59 0.78 7.31
C ASN A 224 -1.41 -0.25 8.11
N ASP A 225 -2.33 -0.95 7.46
CA ASP A 225 -3.20 -1.92 8.12
C ASP A 225 -2.44 -3.08 8.80
N PHE A 226 -1.21 -3.38 8.36
CA PHE A 226 -0.40 -4.51 8.82
C PHE A 226 0.67 -4.13 9.83
N LEU A 227 1.18 -2.89 9.77
CA LEU A 227 2.26 -2.40 10.62
C LEU A 227 1.89 -1.07 11.28
N PRO A 228 2.10 -0.93 12.60
CA PRO A 228 1.95 0.36 13.27
C PRO A 228 2.98 1.37 12.72
N HIS A 229 2.62 2.65 12.73
CA HIS A 229 3.54 3.73 12.38
C HIS A 229 4.75 3.78 13.34
N ILE A 230 5.90 4.15 12.81
CA ILE A 230 7.10 4.42 13.63
C ILE A 230 6.85 5.71 14.43
N PRO A 231 7.22 5.78 15.73
CA PRO A 231 6.79 6.87 16.59
C PRO A 231 7.06 8.28 16.04
N ASN A 232 8.26 8.53 15.50
CA ASN A 232 8.64 9.82 14.95
C ASN A 232 8.28 10.02 13.46
N ILE A 233 7.51 9.11 12.87
CA ILE A 233 7.09 9.15 11.47
C ILE A 233 5.56 9.08 11.44
N ASP A 234 4.90 10.24 11.57
CA ASP A 234 3.44 10.36 11.56
C ASP A 234 3.00 11.28 10.41
N ILE A 235 1.97 10.87 9.67
CA ILE A 235 1.40 11.66 8.57
C ILE A 235 0.90 13.03 9.05
N ASN A 236 0.40 13.13 10.29
CA ASN A 236 -0.11 14.38 10.88
C ASN A 236 1.02 15.37 11.18
N GLU A 237 2.25 14.90 11.34
CA GLU A 237 3.45 15.72 11.53
C GLU A 237 4.14 16.06 10.19
N GLY A 238 3.60 15.59 9.07
CA GLY A 238 4.12 15.86 7.74
C GLY A 238 5.25 14.92 7.30
N SER A 239 5.41 13.76 7.94
CA SER A 239 6.52 12.84 7.68
C SER A 239 6.55 12.27 6.25
N MET A 240 5.44 12.29 5.51
CA MET A 240 5.45 11.99 4.07
C MET A 240 6.37 12.92 3.27
N ASN A 241 6.39 14.22 3.63
CA ASN A 241 7.30 15.19 3.01
C ASN A 241 8.75 14.92 3.43
N GLU A 242 8.98 14.53 4.68
CA GLU A 242 10.32 14.18 5.19
C GLU A 242 10.88 12.94 4.48
N ILE A 243 10.05 11.90 4.29
CA ILE A 243 10.39 10.71 3.50
C ILE A 243 10.75 11.11 2.07
N LEU A 244 9.90 11.92 1.42
CA LEU A 244 10.14 12.34 0.05
C LEU A 244 11.42 13.17 -0.08
N ASN A 245 11.65 14.13 0.81
CA ASN A 245 12.86 14.95 0.83
C ASN A 245 14.12 14.11 1.10
N SER A 246 14.04 13.15 2.03
CA SER A 246 15.11 12.20 2.32
C SER A 246 15.44 11.34 1.10
N TYR A 247 14.41 10.87 0.39
CA TYR A 247 14.58 10.09 -0.84
C TYR A 247 15.14 10.93 -1.98
N ILE A 248 14.70 12.19 -2.14
CA ILE A 248 15.24 13.12 -3.13
C ILE A 248 16.75 13.32 -2.91
N TYR A 249 17.17 13.56 -1.66
CA TYR A 249 18.59 13.66 -1.32
C TYR A 249 19.35 12.37 -1.66
N TYR A 250 18.76 11.22 -1.34
CA TYR A 250 19.33 9.91 -1.61
C TYR A 250 19.52 9.65 -3.11
N ILE A 251 18.48 9.81 -3.94
CA ILE A 251 18.54 9.54 -5.37
C ILE A 251 19.51 10.50 -6.07
N TYR A 252 19.59 11.75 -5.61
CA TYR A 252 20.58 12.72 -6.09
C TYR A 252 22.02 12.27 -5.83
N LYS A 253 22.29 11.71 -4.66
CA LYS A 253 23.64 11.33 -4.23
C LYS A 253 24.10 9.99 -4.81
N TYR A 254 23.21 8.99 -4.85
CA TYR A 254 23.58 7.60 -5.13
C TYR A 254 23.10 7.09 -6.51
N SER A 255 22.16 7.78 -7.16
CA SER A 255 21.64 7.43 -8.50
C SER A 255 21.24 5.95 -8.65
N ASN A 256 20.69 5.34 -7.61
CA ASN A 256 20.22 3.95 -7.60
C ASN A 256 18.97 3.83 -6.72
N TYR A 257 18.30 2.66 -6.76
CA TYR A 257 17.00 2.44 -6.12
C TYR A 257 17.10 1.52 -4.90
N ILE A 258 16.17 1.66 -3.97
CA ILE A 258 16.11 0.88 -2.72
C ILE A 258 15.45 -0.47 -2.98
N THR A 259 14.43 -0.50 -3.83
CA THR A 259 13.59 -1.67 -4.09
C THR A 259 13.71 -2.14 -5.54
N TYR A 260 13.43 -3.42 -5.76
CA TYR A 260 13.18 -3.99 -7.08
C TYR A 260 12.14 -5.10 -6.94
N LYS A 261 10.88 -4.79 -7.29
CA LYS A 261 9.73 -5.67 -7.04
C LYS A 261 9.66 -5.96 -5.53
N ASP A 262 9.60 -7.22 -5.12
CA ASP A 262 9.56 -7.65 -3.72
C ASP A 262 10.92 -7.65 -3.00
N LYS A 263 11.99 -7.17 -3.65
CA LYS A 263 13.35 -7.18 -3.08
C LYS A 263 13.77 -5.81 -2.61
N VAL A 264 14.41 -5.76 -1.45
CA VAL A 264 14.92 -4.54 -0.84
C VAL A 264 16.43 -4.64 -0.66
N HIS A 265 17.15 -3.59 -1.02
CA HIS A 265 18.57 -3.47 -0.78
C HIS A 265 18.81 -2.87 0.60
N ILE A 266 19.20 -3.71 1.56
CA ILE A 266 19.30 -3.34 2.99
C ILE A 266 20.22 -2.15 3.24
N GLU A 267 21.43 -2.16 2.67
CA GLU A 267 22.38 -1.06 2.88
C GLU A 267 21.89 0.29 2.32
N ARG A 268 21.01 0.26 1.31
CA ARG A 268 20.40 1.46 0.74
C ARG A 268 19.27 1.97 1.61
N LEU A 269 18.43 1.05 2.12
CA LEU A 269 17.39 1.35 3.10
C LEU A 269 17.99 1.98 4.37
N LYS A 270 19.09 1.43 4.89
CA LYS A 270 19.79 1.97 6.08
C LYS A 270 20.18 3.44 5.93
N ILE A 271 20.54 3.88 4.71
CA ILE A 271 20.87 5.29 4.47
C ILE A 271 19.67 6.19 4.73
N ILE A 272 18.47 5.81 4.24
CA ILE A 272 17.24 6.57 4.49
C ILE A 272 16.84 6.49 5.96
N LEU A 273 16.86 5.30 6.56
CA LEU A 273 16.54 5.13 7.99
C LEU A 273 17.43 5.99 8.88
N LYS A 274 18.72 6.14 8.53
CA LYS A 274 19.66 7.00 9.26
C LYS A 274 19.31 8.49 9.15
N ILE A 275 18.77 8.92 8.00
CA ILE A 275 18.31 10.30 7.82
C ILE A 275 17.04 10.52 8.66
N LEU A 276 16.08 9.60 8.58
CA LEU A 276 14.81 9.69 9.32
C LEU A 276 15.00 9.59 10.83
N SER A 277 15.94 8.78 11.31
CA SER A 277 16.23 8.65 12.74
C SER A 277 16.86 9.90 13.36
N ALA A 278 17.36 10.84 12.55
CA ALA A 278 18.01 12.05 13.07
C ALA A 278 17.06 12.97 13.84
N GLN A 279 15.75 12.91 13.56
CA GLN A 279 14.72 13.70 14.24
C GLN A 279 14.03 12.94 15.38
N GLU A 280 14.39 11.68 15.63
CA GLU A 280 13.74 10.81 16.62
C GLU A 280 13.80 11.39 18.03
N PHE A 281 14.97 11.85 18.47
CA PHE A 281 15.09 12.42 19.81
C PHE A 281 14.33 13.74 19.97
N GLU A 282 14.38 14.62 18.97
CA GLU A 282 13.65 15.89 19.01
C GLU A 282 12.13 15.67 19.01
N TYR A 283 11.64 14.60 18.35
CA TYR A 283 10.25 14.16 18.46
C TYR A 283 9.90 13.79 19.92
N PHE A 284 10.67 12.90 20.55
CA PHE A 284 10.42 12.49 21.93
C PHE A 284 10.54 13.64 22.91
N LYS A 285 11.51 14.53 22.73
CA LYS A 285 11.67 15.71 23.58
C LYS A 285 10.45 16.63 23.53
N LYS A 286 9.90 16.91 22.34
CA LYS A 286 8.64 17.67 22.20
C LYS A 286 7.48 16.96 22.88
N ARG A 287 7.37 15.64 22.68
CA ARG A 287 6.35 14.81 23.29
C ARG A 287 6.46 14.78 24.82
N GLY A 288 7.66 14.65 25.37
CA GLY A 288 7.94 14.68 26.81
C GLY A 288 7.51 15.99 27.46
N ILE A 289 7.71 17.12 26.78
CA ILE A 289 7.21 18.42 27.25
C ILE A 289 5.67 18.44 27.24
N ASN A 290 5.04 17.97 26.16
CA ASN A 290 3.58 18.01 26.02
C ASN A 290 2.86 17.03 26.97
N GLU A 291 3.44 15.86 27.21
CA GLU A 291 2.88 14.80 28.07
C GLU A 291 3.40 14.88 29.52
N ASN A 292 4.30 15.83 29.82
CA ASN A 292 4.97 15.99 31.12
C ASN A 292 5.74 14.72 31.57
N ILE A 293 6.49 14.12 30.65
CA ILE A 293 7.32 12.93 30.86
C ILE A 293 8.79 13.34 30.77
N ALA A 294 9.48 13.36 31.91
CA ALA A 294 10.87 13.82 31.99
C ALA A 294 11.83 12.91 31.23
N GLU A 295 11.59 11.61 31.21
CA GLU A 295 12.45 10.60 30.59
C GLU A 295 12.51 10.76 29.07
N PHE A 296 11.45 11.25 28.44
CA PHE A 296 11.44 11.56 27.01
C PHE A 296 12.28 12.80 26.65
N THR A 297 12.63 13.63 27.62
CA THR A 297 13.50 14.80 27.41
C THR A 297 15.00 14.49 27.56
N ASP A 298 15.35 13.26 27.93
CA ASP A 298 16.72 12.80 28.14
C ASP A 298 17.13 11.80 27.05
N GLU A 299 18.16 12.15 26.28
CA GLU A 299 18.66 11.38 25.12
C GLU A 299 19.12 9.97 25.49
N HIS A 300 19.52 9.74 26.73
CA HIS A 300 19.96 8.44 27.21
C HIS A 300 18.85 7.59 27.83
N LYS A 301 17.66 8.17 28.08
CA LYS A 301 16.55 7.48 28.78
C LYS A 301 15.32 7.24 27.92
N TYR A 302 15.04 8.09 26.93
CA TYR A 302 13.77 8.04 26.19
C TYR A 302 13.50 6.66 25.56
N LYS A 303 14.55 5.99 25.04
CA LYS A 303 14.42 4.65 24.45
C LYS A 303 13.99 3.61 25.48
N ASN A 304 14.69 3.54 26.61
CA ASN A 304 14.39 2.59 27.67
C ASN A 304 12.99 2.83 28.23
N TYR A 305 12.63 4.10 28.42
CA TYR A 305 11.28 4.48 28.84
C TYR A 305 10.22 4.05 27.82
N TYR A 306 10.46 4.29 26.52
CA TYR A 306 9.57 3.88 25.44
C TYR A 306 9.31 2.37 25.46
N TYR A 307 10.36 1.55 25.44
CA TYR A 307 10.21 0.09 25.41
C TYR A 307 9.60 -0.46 26.69
N PHE A 308 9.97 0.08 27.85
CA PHE A 308 9.39 -0.32 29.13
C PHE A 308 7.88 -0.02 29.18
N HIS A 309 7.45 1.17 28.79
CA HIS A 309 6.04 1.56 28.90
C HIS A 309 5.15 1.02 27.78
N LYS A 310 5.68 0.83 26.56
CA LYS A 310 4.90 0.35 25.41
C LYS A 310 4.91 -1.17 25.26
N PHE A 311 6.05 -1.81 25.55
CA PHE A 311 6.22 -3.25 25.37
C PHE A 311 6.35 -4.02 26.68
N GLY A 312 6.57 -3.34 27.82
CA GLY A 312 6.85 -4.01 29.09
C GLY A 312 8.24 -4.65 29.13
N LEU A 313 9.20 -4.12 28.36
CA LEU A 313 10.53 -4.72 28.15
C LEU A 313 11.65 -3.84 28.71
N ASP A 314 12.68 -4.49 29.24
CA ASP A 314 13.95 -3.89 29.68
C ASP A 314 15.20 -4.52 29.02
N ASP A 315 15.03 -5.56 28.19
CA ASP A 315 16.12 -6.32 27.57
C ASP A 315 16.31 -6.04 26.06
N SER A 316 17.56 -5.78 25.69
CA SER A 316 18.05 -5.57 24.32
C SER A 316 17.74 -6.71 23.34
N LYS A 317 17.72 -7.98 23.78
CA LYS A 317 17.48 -9.12 22.89
C LYS A 317 16.06 -9.10 22.31
N HIS A 318 15.09 -8.74 23.15
CA HIS A 318 13.69 -8.63 22.73
C HIS A 318 13.47 -7.48 21.74
N ILE A 319 14.22 -6.38 21.87
CA ILE A 319 14.19 -5.27 20.90
C ILE A 319 14.64 -5.75 19.52
N GLN A 320 15.67 -6.59 19.44
CA GLN A 320 16.12 -7.17 18.17
C GLN A 320 15.07 -8.07 17.52
N ASP A 321 14.31 -8.82 18.32
CA ASP A 321 13.19 -9.64 17.81
C ASP A 321 12.04 -8.77 17.28
N ILE A 322 11.71 -7.67 17.96
CA ILE A 322 10.73 -6.68 17.49
C ILE A 322 11.18 -6.06 16.16
N VAL A 323 12.43 -5.59 16.08
CA VAL A 323 13.01 -5.03 14.86
C VAL A 323 12.96 -6.04 13.72
N LYS A 324 13.37 -7.29 13.97
CA LYS A 324 13.33 -8.37 12.98
C LYS A 324 11.91 -8.61 12.47
N LYS A 325 10.91 -8.67 13.35
CA LYS A 325 9.50 -8.86 12.98
C LYS A 325 8.92 -7.67 12.23
N TYR A 326 9.31 -6.46 12.57
CA TYR A 326 8.88 -5.26 11.86
C TYR A 326 9.46 -5.21 10.44
N ILE A 327 10.75 -5.50 10.27
CA ILE A 327 11.40 -5.59 8.96
C ILE A 327 10.80 -6.74 8.11
N GLU A 328 10.52 -7.90 8.73
CA GLU A 328 9.80 -8.99 8.07
C GLU A 328 8.45 -8.52 7.51
N GLY A 329 7.72 -7.71 8.28
CA GLY A 329 6.46 -7.10 7.85
C GLY A 329 6.61 -6.10 6.70
N LEU A 330 7.68 -5.30 6.70
CA LEU A 330 7.93 -4.39 5.56
C LEU A 330 8.13 -5.17 4.26
N PHE A 331 8.81 -6.31 4.31
CA PHE A 331 9.00 -7.16 3.13
C PHE A 331 7.74 -7.94 2.79
N TRP A 332 6.96 -8.38 3.78
CA TRP A 332 5.66 -8.99 3.55
C TRP A 332 4.73 -7.99 2.85
N ASN A 333 4.66 -6.74 3.30
CA ASN A 333 3.90 -5.67 2.66
C ASN A 333 4.39 -5.42 1.22
N LEU A 334 5.70 -5.30 1.01
CA LEU A 334 6.22 -5.07 -0.34
C LEU A 334 5.88 -6.24 -1.28
N HIS A 335 5.98 -7.49 -0.80
CA HIS A 335 5.56 -8.65 -1.57
C HIS A 335 4.05 -8.63 -1.83
N TYR A 336 3.25 -8.26 -0.83
CA TYR A 336 1.80 -8.13 -0.92
C TYR A 336 1.35 -7.16 -2.01
N TYR A 337 2.04 -6.02 -2.14
CA TYR A 337 1.76 -4.99 -3.14
C TYR A 337 2.29 -5.29 -4.55
N HIS A 338 3.13 -6.33 -4.71
CA HIS A 338 3.71 -6.73 -6.01
C HIS A 338 3.28 -8.11 -6.53
N PHE A 339 2.86 -9.00 -5.63
CA PHE A 339 2.58 -10.41 -5.94
C PHE A 339 1.36 -10.96 -5.18
N GLY A 340 0.73 -10.17 -4.30
CA GLY A 340 -0.35 -10.62 -3.42
C GLY A 340 0.13 -11.32 -2.15
N CYS A 341 -0.81 -11.91 -1.41
CA CYS A 341 -0.54 -12.47 -0.07
C CYS A 341 0.49 -13.59 -0.09
N ALA A 342 1.62 -13.34 0.57
CA ALA A 342 2.73 -14.28 0.70
C ALA A 342 2.47 -15.37 1.75
N SER A 343 1.84 -14.98 2.86
CA SER A 343 1.48 -15.85 3.98
C SER A 343 0.22 -15.30 4.64
N TRP A 344 -0.82 -16.13 4.69
CA TRP A 344 -2.10 -15.81 5.34
C TRP A 344 -2.04 -15.86 6.88
N TYR A 345 -0.96 -16.41 7.43
CA TYR A 345 -0.78 -16.61 8.88
C TYR A 345 0.27 -15.69 9.48
N TRP A 346 1.00 -14.95 8.64
CA TRP A 346 1.96 -13.98 9.13
C TRP A 346 1.24 -12.83 9.84
N GLU A 347 1.75 -12.45 11.00
CA GLU A 347 1.29 -11.30 11.75
C GLU A 347 2.47 -10.56 12.38
N TYR A 348 2.28 -9.28 12.66
CA TYR A 348 3.13 -8.51 13.55
C TYR A 348 2.56 -8.59 14.97
N PRO A 349 3.19 -9.33 15.90
CA PRO A 349 2.58 -9.70 17.18
C PRO A 349 2.70 -8.60 18.26
N TYR A 350 2.90 -7.34 17.85
CA TYR A 350 3.07 -6.21 18.76
C TYR A 350 2.14 -5.06 18.38
N HIS A 351 1.71 -4.29 19.37
CA HIS A 351 0.82 -3.14 19.15
C HIS A 351 1.55 -1.86 18.69
N TYR A 352 2.87 -1.79 18.89
CA TYR A 352 3.69 -0.62 18.61
C TYR A 352 4.88 -1.00 17.71
N ALA A 353 5.39 -0.03 16.94
CA ALA A 353 6.59 -0.19 16.12
C ALA A 353 7.86 -0.05 16.99
N PRO A 354 9.02 -0.61 16.58
CA PRO A 354 10.30 -0.21 17.15
C PRO A 354 10.65 1.23 16.78
N LEU A 355 11.68 1.77 17.43
CA LEU A 355 12.23 3.09 17.08
C LEU A 355 12.97 3.05 15.72
N CYS A 356 12.93 4.16 14.99
CA CYS A 356 13.56 4.26 13.66
C CYS A 356 15.07 3.99 13.71
N SER A 357 15.72 4.50 14.76
CA SER A 357 17.16 4.33 14.98
C SER A 357 17.54 2.86 15.24
N ASP A 358 16.67 2.06 15.84
CA ASP A 358 16.94 0.66 16.15
C ASP A 358 16.82 -0.24 14.91
N LEU A 359 16.04 0.17 13.90
CA LEU A 359 15.97 -0.51 12.60
C LEU A 359 17.32 -0.56 11.86
N LEU A 360 18.27 0.32 12.20
CA LEU A 360 19.62 0.33 11.62
C LEU A 360 20.45 -0.89 12.00
N SER A 361 20.14 -1.54 13.13
CA SER A 361 20.86 -2.72 13.62
C SER A 361 20.60 -3.98 12.79
N PHE A 362 19.67 -3.93 11.85
CA PHE A 362 19.32 -5.06 11.01
C PHE A 362 20.40 -5.37 9.95
N GLU A 363 21.09 -6.51 10.05
CA GLU A 363 22.21 -6.85 9.17
C GLU A 363 21.85 -7.72 7.95
N LYS A 364 20.91 -8.67 8.09
CA LYS A 364 20.56 -9.61 7.02
C LYS A 364 19.09 -10.00 7.05
N SER A 365 18.49 -10.06 5.86
CA SER A 365 17.18 -10.69 5.66
C SER A 365 17.31 -11.99 4.90
N ASP A 366 17.13 -13.11 5.60
CA ASP A 366 16.88 -14.40 4.94
C ASP A 366 15.39 -14.57 4.58
N PHE A 367 14.62 -13.49 4.66
CA PHE A 367 13.19 -13.48 4.38
C PHE A 367 12.94 -13.54 2.87
N PHE A 368 12.78 -14.76 2.38
CA PHE A 368 12.31 -15.03 1.03
C PHE A 368 10.91 -15.62 1.10
N PHE A 369 9.91 -14.84 0.69
CA PHE A 369 8.61 -15.39 0.34
C PHE A 369 8.76 -16.09 -1.01
N GLU A 370 8.75 -17.42 -1.00
CA GLU A 370 8.81 -18.20 -2.24
C GLU A 370 7.57 -17.89 -3.05
N LYS A 371 7.76 -17.48 -4.31
CA LYS A 371 6.63 -17.27 -5.23
C LYS A 371 5.86 -18.57 -5.30
N VAL A 372 4.56 -18.53 -4.99
CA VAL A 372 3.65 -19.64 -5.24
C VAL A 372 3.60 -19.86 -6.77
N LYS A 373 4.55 -20.64 -7.28
CA LYS A 373 4.49 -21.18 -8.63
C LYS A 373 3.33 -22.17 -8.62
N ASN A 374 2.60 -22.24 -9.72
CA ASN A 374 1.50 -23.19 -9.93
C ASN A 374 1.91 -24.60 -9.48
N VAL A 375 1.51 -25.00 -8.27
CA VAL A 375 1.81 -26.30 -7.70
C VAL A 375 0.46 -26.96 -7.42
N HIS A 376 0.23 -28.08 -8.11
CA HIS A 376 -0.75 -29.07 -7.69
C HIS A 376 -0.49 -29.38 -6.21
N ILE A 377 -1.49 -29.07 -5.39
CA ILE A 377 -1.40 -28.98 -3.94
C ILE A 377 -1.14 -30.38 -3.37
N GLU A 378 0.12 -30.69 -3.03
CA GLU A 378 0.42 -31.81 -2.13
C GLU A 378 1.21 -31.39 -0.88
N GLN A 379 1.75 -30.17 -0.80
CA GLN A 379 2.29 -29.62 0.47
C GLN A 379 2.00 -28.12 0.65
N PRO A 380 0.90 -27.75 1.36
CA PRO A 380 0.41 -26.36 1.46
C PRO A 380 0.92 -25.56 2.68
N GLN A 381 2.01 -25.97 3.33
CA GLN A 381 2.29 -25.50 4.71
C GLN A 381 3.02 -24.15 4.82
N ALA A 382 3.68 -23.64 3.77
CA ALA A 382 4.46 -22.40 3.90
C ALA A 382 3.70 -21.11 3.53
N SER A 383 2.80 -21.14 2.54
CA SER A 383 2.00 -19.96 2.13
C SER A 383 0.56 -19.98 2.66
N GLY A 384 0.12 -21.09 3.26
CA GLY A 384 -1.20 -21.22 3.87
C GLY A 384 -2.37 -21.11 2.91
N LYS A 385 -3.57 -21.48 3.39
CA LYS A 385 -4.83 -21.09 2.76
C LYS A 385 -5.48 -20.01 3.62
N PRO A 386 -6.26 -19.09 3.03
CA PRO A 386 -7.09 -18.20 3.83
C PRO A 386 -7.94 -19.04 4.80
N TYR A 387 -8.13 -18.54 6.02
CA TYR A 387 -9.05 -19.12 6.99
C TYR A 387 -10.46 -19.38 6.39
N SER A 388 -11.28 -20.16 7.09
CA SER A 388 -12.70 -20.22 6.70
C SER A 388 -13.36 -18.88 7.01
N ALA A 389 -14.43 -18.54 6.28
CA ALA A 389 -15.20 -17.32 6.56
C ALA A 389 -15.69 -17.27 8.02
N TYR A 390 -16.09 -18.42 8.58
CA TYR A 390 -16.52 -18.51 9.99
C TYR A 390 -15.36 -18.32 10.96
N THR A 391 -14.20 -18.96 10.71
CA THR A 391 -13.00 -18.79 11.54
C THR A 391 -12.60 -17.31 11.57
N HIS A 392 -12.54 -16.68 10.40
CA HIS A 392 -12.26 -15.25 10.31
C HIS A 392 -13.27 -14.41 11.10
N LEU A 393 -14.56 -14.65 10.86
CA LEU A 393 -15.64 -13.89 11.51
C LEU A 393 -15.60 -14.01 13.04
N ILE A 394 -15.31 -15.19 13.57
CA ILE A 394 -15.12 -15.42 15.02
C ILE A 394 -13.92 -14.62 15.54
N SER A 395 -12.81 -14.58 14.80
CA SER A 395 -11.59 -13.87 15.19
C SER A 395 -11.72 -12.34 15.17
N VAL A 396 -12.64 -11.77 14.39
CA VAL A 396 -12.82 -10.31 14.29
C VAL A 396 -14.04 -9.77 15.02
N LEU A 397 -15.11 -10.56 15.18
CA LEU A 397 -16.32 -10.07 15.81
C LEU A 397 -16.17 -9.97 17.33
N PRO A 398 -16.59 -8.84 17.93
CA PRO A 398 -16.73 -8.77 19.38
C PRO A 398 -17.92 -9.63 19.83
N GLN A 399 -17.87 -10.12 21.08
CA GLN A 399 -18.86 -11.03 21.65
C GLN A 399 -20.31 -10.49 21.57
N LYS A 400 -20.48 -9.18 21.68
CA LYS A 400 -21.79 -8.49 21.57
C LYS A 400 -22.50 -8.74 20.23
N ASP A 401 -21.74 -9.00 19.17
CA ASP A 401 -22.24 -9.16 17.80
C ASP A 401 -22.36 -10.64 17.39
N LYS A 402 -22.35 -11.57 18.35
CA LYS A 402 -22.49 -13.03 18.13
C LYS A 402 -23.72 -13.44 17.32
N ASN A 403 -24.73 -12.57 17.22
CA ASN A 403 -25.93 -12.82 16.40
C ASN A 403 -25.64 -12.92 14.89
N LEU A 404 -24.48 -12.43 14.44
CA LEU A 404 -24.00 -12.57 13.07
C LEU A 404 -23.43 -13.97 12.76
N LEU A 405 -23.20 -14.79 13.80
CA LEU A 405 -22.75 -16.17 13.65
C LEU A 405 -23.93 -17.14 13.55
N PRO A 406 -23.76 -18.27 12.83
CA PRO A 406 -24.68 -19.40 12.92
C PRO A 406 -24.89 -19.85 14.37
N ASP A 407 -26.08 -20.38 14.68
CA ASP A 407 -26.47 -20.76 16.05
C ASP A 407 -25.45 -21.69 16.74
N VAL A 408 -24.83 -22.60 15.98
CA VAL A 408 -23.81 -23.53 16.47
C VAL A 408 -22.54 -22.85 17.01
N TYR A 409 -22.22 -21.64 16.54
CA TYR A 409 -21.01 -20.91 16.94
C TYR A 409 -21.27 -19.78 17.95
N LYS A 410 -22.53 -19.49 18.30
CA LYS A 410 -22.86 -18.38 19.21
C LYS A 410 -22.28 -18.54 20.61
N ASN A 411 -22.02 -19.78 21.03
CA ASN A 411 -21.46 -20.10 22.34
C ASN A 411 -19.92 -20.24 22.31
N ILE A 412 -19.26 -20.06 21.17
CA ILE A 412 -17.81 -20.29 21.08
C ILE A 412 -17.01 -19.37 22.03
N TYR A 413 -17.51 -18.16 22.28
CA TYR A 413 -16.86 -17.17 23.15
C TYR A 413 -16.79 -17.54 24.64
N VAL A 414 -17.57 -18.53 25.09
CA VAL A 414 -17.52 -19.00 26.49
C VAL A 414 -16.64 -20.21 26.69
N GLU A 415 -16.15 -20.82 25.61
CA GLU A 415 -15.26 -21.98 25.64
C GLU A 415 -13.89 -21.59 26.21
N ASP A 416 -13.36 -22.40 27.13
CA ASP A 416 -12.12 -22.10 27.86
C ASP A 416 -10.91 -21.90 26.94
N GLU A 417 -10.90 -22.55 25.77
CA GLU A 417 -9.84 -22.45 24.76
C GLU A 417 -9.70 -21.05 24.15
N VAL A 418 -10.81 -20.30 24.04
CA VAL A 418 -10.82 -19.01 23.32
C VAL A 418 -11.30 -17.83 24.17
N LYS A 419 -11.90 -18.08 25.33
CA LYS A 419 -12.45 -17.06 26.23
C LYS A 419 -11.45 -15.96 26.59
N SER A 420 -10.15 -16.30 26.70
CA SER A 420 -9.08 -15.33 27.00
C SER A 420 -8.89 -14.27 25.91
N PHE A 421 -9.24 -14.56 24.66
CA PHE A 421 -9.15 -13.62 23.52
C PHE A 421 -10.30 -12.62 23.47
N PHE A 422 -11.36 -12.83 24.26
CA PHE A 422 -12.57 -12.00 24.25
C PHE A 422 -12.84 -11.39 25.63
N PRO A 423 -11.97 -10.49 26.12
CA PRO A 423 -12.18 -9.82 27.40
C PRO A 423 -13.37 -8.85 27.34
N ASP A 424 -14.09 -8.70 28.46
CA ASP A 424 -15.22 -7.76 28.58
C ASP A 424 -14.79 -6.29 28.39
N SER A 425 -13.53 -5.98 28.72
CA SER A 425 -12.96 -4.65 28.56
C SER A 425 -11.54 -4.73 28.01
N VAL A 426 -11.22 -3.83 27.09
CA VAL A 426 -9.90 -3.68 26.47
C VAL A 426 -9.36 -2.30 26.84
N LYS A 427 -8.14 -2.24 27.37
CA LYS A 427 -7.46 -0.97 27.63
C LYS A 427 -6.97 -0.39 26.31
N ILE A 428 -7.39 0.83 26.00
CA ILE A 428 -6.95 1.56 24.81
C ILE A 428 -5.88 2.56 25.23
N ASP A 429 -4.71 2.50 24.59
CA ASP A 429 -3.68 3.52 24.70
C ASP A 429 -3.87 4.55 23.57
N PRO A 430 -4.20 5.82 23.87
CA PRO A 430 -4.31 6.86 22.84
C PRO A 430 -2.96 7.15 22.15
N ASN A 431 -1.85 6.71 22.74
CA ASN A 431 -0.50 6.84 22.20
C ASN A 431 -0.14 8.28 21.77
N GLY A 432 -0.64 9.29 22.49
CA GLY A 432 -0.38 10.71 22.21
C GLY A 432 -1.31 11.33 21.15
N LYS A 433 -2.22 10.54 20.58
CA LYS A 433 -3.30 11.02 19.69
C LYS A 433 -4.50 11.44 20.55
N LYS A 434 -5.15 12.55 20.18
CA LYS A 434 -6.33 13.08 20.88
C LYS A 434 -7.61 12.50 20.32
#